data_AF-A0A2E2BX22-F1
#
_entry.id   AF-A0A2E2BX22-F1
#
_cell.length_a   1.000
_cell.length_b   1.000
_cell.length_c   1.000
_cell.angle_alpha   90.00
_cell.angle_beta   90.00
_cell.angle_gamma   90.00
#
_symmetry.space_group_name_H-M   'P 1'
#
loop_
_entity.id
_entity.type
_entity.pdbx_description
1 polymer ?
#
loop_
_entity_poly.entity_id
_entity_poly.type
_entity_poly.pdbx_seq_one_letter_code
_entity_poly.pdbx_strand_id
1 'polypeptide(L)'
;MQFSIIYSVDTPHNVDVEQFAPPNADEIWNQTEDDEQYEYDYLEGRWENGHHRKWCAILDRQQFDDFVGDCCLAAEDVETMGSLGAPGFGVGWVPAISFNGDDPDAFQNAYVTPIPETKREQCNERDWQRVRGAVLAIYG
;
A
#
# COMPACT_ATOMS: atom_id res chain seq x y z
N MET A 1 10.93 13.50 -2.82
CA MET A 1 9.59 13.26 -2.25
C MET A 1 9.65 11.90 -1.58
N GLN A 2 9.00 11.74 -0.43
CA GLN A 2 8.90 10.43 0.23
C GLN A 2 7.45 9.92 0.15
N PHE A 3 7.26 8.64 0.40
CA PHE A 3 5.96 7.97 0.33
C PHE A 3 5.79 7.14 1.59
N SER A 4 4.77 7.45 2.38
CA SER A 4 4.33 6.59 3.47
C SER A 4 3.40 5.53 2.91
N ILE A 5 3.69 4.26 3.14
CA ILE A 5 3.02 3.14 2.50
C ILE A 5 2.53 2.17 3.57
N ILE A 6 1.29 1.73 3.41
CA ILE A 6 0.77 0.51 4.01
C ILE A 6 0.42 -0.41 2.85
N TYR A 7 1.11 -1.53 2.73
CA TYR A 7 0.90 -2.53 1.69
C TYR A 7 0.41 -3.81 2.34
N SER A 8 -0.67 -4.39 1.82
CA SER A 8 -1.18 -5.69 2.25
C SER A 8 -1.38 -6.62 1.09
N VAL A 9 -1.17 -7.90 1.37
CA VAL A 9 -1.39 -8.98 0.44
C VAL A 9 -2.17 -10.08 1.12
N ASP A 10 -3.20 -10.55 0.42
CA ASP A 10 -3.95 -11.73 0.79
C ASP A 10 -3.83 -12.78 -0.31
N THR A 11 -3.53 -14.02 0.08
CA THR A 11 -3.35 -15.14 -0.87
C THR A 11 -4.12 -16.38 -0.43
N PRO A 12 -4.49 -17.28 -1.36
CA PRO A 12 -4.99 -18.61 -1.04
C PRO A 12 -4.02 -19.43 -0.19
N HIS A 13 -4.53 -20.38 0.61
CA HIS A 13 -3.71 -21.20 1.52
C HIS A 13 -2.55 -21.94 0.85
N ASN A 14 -2.69 -22.26 -0.45
CA ASN A 14 -1.74 -23.03 -1.24
C ASN A 14 -0.75 -22.15 -2.02
N VAL A 15 -0.81 -20.83 -1.86
CA VAL A 15 0.07 -19.85 -2.49
C VAL A 15 0.97 -19.29 -1.41
N ASP A 16 2.25 -19.14 -1.73
CA ASP A 16 3.23 -18.58 -0.79
C ASP A 16 3.17 -17.06 -0.86
N VAL A 17 2.71 -16.43 0.23
CA VAL A 17 2.54 -14.97 0.32
C VAL A 17 3.86 -14.21 0.16
N GLU A 18 5.00 -14.84 0.45
CA GLU A 18 6.32 -14.24 0.28
C GLU A 18 6.68 -13.98 -1.19
N GLN A 19 5.99 -14.63 -2.14
CA GLN A 19 6.15 -14.33 -3.57
C GLN A 19 5.66 -12.92 -3.94
N PHE A 20 4.84 -12.32 -3.08
CA PHE A 20 4.30 -10.97 -3.23
C PHE A 20 4.90 -9.99 -2.22
N ALA A 21 5.94 -10.39 -1.48
CA ALA A 21 6.62 -9.49 -0.56
C ALA A 21 7.21 -8.29 -1.32
N PRO A 22 7.20 -7.08 -0.73
CA PRO A 22 7.81 -5.92 -1.36
C PRO A 22 9.34 -6.07 -1.44
N PRO A 23 10.02 -5.37 -2.37
CA PRO A 23 11.46 -5.48 -2.53
C PRO A 23 12.18 -5.07 -1.24
N ASN A 24 13.19 -5.86 -0.86
CA ASN A 24 13.97 -5.71 0.37
C ASN A 24 13.09 -5.67 1.64
N ALA A 25 12.06 -6.54 1.70
CA ALA A 25 11.13 -6.66 2.83
C ALA A 25 11.83 -6.67 4.20
N ASP A 26 12.89 -7.47 4.36
CA ASP A 26 13.62 -7.63 5.63
C ASP A 26 14.46 -6.40 6.05
N GLU A 27 14.74 -5.48 5.13
CA GLU A 27 15.67 -4.36 5.38
C GLU A 27 14.93 -3.03 5.57
N ILE A 28 13.87 -2.81 4.79
CA ILE A 28 13.19 -1.52 4.69
C ILE A 28 11.81 -1.55 5.35
N TRP A 29 11.13 -2.69 5.29
CA TRP A 29 9.72 -2.78 5.65
C TRP A 29 9.54 -3.31 7.06
N ASN A 30 8.54 -2.75 7.75
CA ASN A 30 8.07 -3.31 9.01
C ASN A 30 6.83 -4.14 8.72
N GLN A 31 6.95 -5.47 8.84
CA GLN A 31 5.78 -6.34 8.82
C GLN A 31 4.99 -6.14 10.12
N THR A 32 3.71 -5.78 9.99
CA THR A 32 2.84 -5.47 11.14
C THR A 32 1.82 -6.56 11.44
N GLU A 33 1.54 -7.43 10.48
CA GLU A 33 0.54 -8.49 10.59
C GLU A 33 1.05 -9.80 9.96
N ASP A 34 0.57 -10.93 10.45
CA ASP A 34 1.09 -12.29 10.19
C ASP A 34 -0.06 -13.31 10.02
N ASP A 35 0.28 -14.61 9.90
CA ASP A 35 -0.52 -15.77 9.49
C ASP A 35 -1.82 -16.07 10.26
N GLU A 36 -2.15 -15.31 11.31
CA GLU A 36 -3.39 -15.49 12.08
C GLU A 36 -4.53 -14.57 11.62
N GLN A 37 -4.33 -13.84 10.52
CA GLN A 37 -5.33 -12.96 9.93
C GLN A 37 -5.82 -13.54 8.60
N TYR A 38 -7.14 -13.74 8.50
CA TYR A 38 -7.78 -14.34 7.34
C TYR A 38 -8.84 -13.37 6.80
N GLU A 39 -8.40 -12.25 6.23
CA GLU A 39 -9.30 -11.17 5.83
C GLU A 39 -10.39 -11.66 4.87
N TYR A 40 -10.03 -12.57 3.96
CA TYR A 40 -10.91 -13.07 2.90
C TYR A 40 -11.44 -14.49 3.10
N ASP A 41 -11.36 -15.06 4.32
CA ASP A 41 -11.89 -16.40 4.62
C ASP A 41 -13.37 -16.55 4.25
N TYR A 42 -14.13 -15.47 4.37
CA TYR A 42 -15.56 -15.40 4.05
C TYR A 42 -15.90 -15.60 2.56
N LEU A 43 -14.90 -15.54 1.66
CA LEU A 43 -15.09 -15.87 0.25
C LEU A 43 -15.17 -17.37 -0.01
N GLU A 44 -14.86 -18.19 1.00
CA GLU A 44 -14.88 -19.65 0.97
C GLU A 44 -13.93 -20.26 -0.09
N GLY A 45 -13.87 -21.59 -0.15
CA GLY A 45 -13.17 -22.32 -1.20
C GLY A 45 -11.65 -22.14 -1.13
N ARG A 46 -11.04 -21.54 -2.17
CA ARG A 46 -9.57 -21.42 -2.23
C ARG A 46 -9.00 -20.40 -1.23
N TRP A 47 -9.83 -19.45 -0.78
CA TRP A 47 -9.44 -18.40 0.16
C TRP A 47 -9.59 -18.85 1.62
N GLU A 48 -10.22 -20.00 1.87
CA GLU A 48 -10.31 -20.56 3.22
C GLU A 48 -8.93 -20.86 3.78
N ASN A 49 -8.68 -20.40 5.01
CA ASN A 49 -7.39 -20.49 5.67
C ASN A 49 -6.24 -19.92 4.82
N GLY A 50 -6.52 -18.86 4.05
CA GLY A 50 -5.52 -18.12 3.28
C GLY A 50 -4.45 -17.45 4.16
N HIS A 51 -3.55 -16.72 3.52
CA HIS A 51 -2.51 -15.96 4.20
C HIS A 51 -2.75 -14.48 4.05
N HIS A 52 -2.49 -13.72 5.12
CA HIS A 52 -2.45 -12.27 5.10
C HIS A 52 -1.07 -11.78 5.52
N ARG A 53 -0.59 -10.75 4.83
CA ARG A 53 0.60 -9.99 5.23
C ARG A 53 0.34 -8.51 5.07
N LYS A 54 0.89 -7.73 6.00
CA LYS A 54 0.90 -6.27 5.93
C LYS A 54 2.27 -5.72 6.24
N TRP A 55 2.79 -4.88 5.36
CA TRP A 55 4.06 -4.20 5.47
C TRP A 55 3.88 -2.68 5.46
N CYS A 56 4.62 -2.00 6.33
CA CYS A 56 4.61 -0.56 6.46
C CYS A 56 6.02 0.01 6.26
N ALA A 57 6.16 1.04 5.42
CA ALA A 57 7.44 1.71 5.18
C ALA A 57 7.28 3.19 4.82
N ILE A 58 8.38 3.94 4.95
CA ILE A 58 8.55 5.24 4.29
C ILE A 58 9.62 5.07 3.23
N LEU A 59 9.24 5.20 1.96
CA LEU A 59 10.13 5.04 0.83
C LEU A 59 10.53 6.39 0.25
N ASP A 60 11.74 6.48 -0.27
CA ASP A 60 12.08 7.54 -1.22
C ASP A 60 11.49 7.27 -2.61
N ARG A 61 11.76 8.16 -3.57
CA ARG A 61 11.21 8.04 -4.92
C ARG A 61 11.69 6.79 -5.66
N GLN A 62 12.98 6.45 -5.59
CA GLN A 62 13.50 5.31 -6.33
C GLN A 62 12.95 4.01 -5.72
N GLN A 63 12.98 3.91 -4.40
CA GLN A 63 12.42 2.76 -3.68
C GLN A 63 10.92 2.58 -3.96
N PHE A 64 10.17 3.68 -4.07
CA PHE A 64 8.76 3.62 -4.41
C PHE A 64 8.51 3.17 -5.85
N ASP A 65 9.31 3.68 -6.81
CA ASP A 65 9.23 3.26 -8.21
C ASP A 65 9.53 1.74 -8.35
N ASP A 66 10.56 1.26 -7.64
CA ASP A 66 10.93 -0.16 -7.61
C ASP A 66 9.80 -1.00 -6.98
N PHE A 67 9.24 -0.57 -5.84
CA PHE A 67 8.11 -1.24 -5.20
C PHE A 67 6.89 -1.37 -6.12
N VAL A 68 6.45 -0.27 -6.75
CA VAL A 68 5.30 -0.28 -7.65
C VAL A 68 5.55 -1.19 -8.86
N GLY A 69 6.76 -1.14 -9.43
CA GLY A 69 7.16 -1.95 -10.58
C GLY A 69 7.23 -3.45 -10.26
N ASP A 70 7.94 -3.82 -9.19
CA ASP A 70 8.19 -5.21 -8.83
C ASP A 70 6.91 -5.92 -8.35
N CYS A 71 6.05 -5.20 -7.61
CA CYS A 71 4.75 -5.72 -7.16
C CYS A 71 3.64 -5.56 -8.22
N CYS A 72 3.96 -5.06 -9.43
CA CYS A 72 3.00 -4.84 -10.52
C CYS A 72 1.75 -4.05 -10.11
N LEU A 73 1.92 -3.00 -9.29
CA LEU A 73 0.81 -2.19 -8.77
C LEU A 73 0.48 -1.02 -9.71
N ALA A 74 -0.79 -0.64 -9.75
CA ALA A 74 -1.26 0.56 -10.45
C ALA A 74 -2.09 1.44 -9.51
N ALA A 75 -1.93 2.76 -9.63
CA ALA A 75 -2.71 3.72 -8.85
C ALA A 75 -4.14 3.79 -9.37
N GLU A 76 -5.11 3.83 -8.46
CA GLU A 76 -6.52 3.91 -8.82
C GLU A 76 -7.09 5.32 -8.64
N ASP A 77 -7.88 5.76 -9.61
CA ASP A 77 -8.68 6.98 -9.50
C ASP A 77 -9.97 6.74 -8.71
N VAL A 78 -9.82 6.34 -7.44
CA VAL A 78 -10.92 6.17 -6.48
C VAL A 78 -10.76 7.11 -5.28
N GLU A 79 -11.87 7.45 -4.63
CA GLU A 79 -11.84 8.16 -3.35
C GLU A 79 -11.61 7.15 -2.22
N THR A 80 -10.61 7.41 -1.38
CA THR A 80 -10.36 6.65 -0.15
C THR A 80 -10.79 7.50 1.06
N MET A 81 -11.06 6.86 2.19
CA MET A 81 -11.19 7.58 3.48
C MET A 81 -9.83 7.98 4.06
N GLY A 82 -8.73 7.75 3.32
CA GLY A 82 -7.37 7.89 3.79
C GLY A 82 -6.79 6.61 4.39
N SER A 83 -5.58 6.74 4.94
CA SER A 83 -4.86 5.72 5.68
C SER A 83 -4.87 6.06 7.16
N LEU A 84 -5.16 5.06 7.99
CA LEU A 84 -5.03 5.16 9.45
C LEU A 84 -3.66 4.63 9.87
N GLY A 85 -2.91 5.44 10.62
CA GLY A 85 -1.62 5.01 11.16
C GLY A 85 -0.47 4.99 10.15
N ALA A 86 -0.61 5.76 9.06
CA ALA A 86 0.43 5.93 8.05
C ALA A 86 1.80 6.28 8.68
N PRO A 87 2.86 5.50 8.36
CA PRO A 87 4.21 5.76 8.85
C PRO A 87 4.65 7.23 8.71
N GLY A 88 5.17 7.80 9.80
CA GLY A 88 5.64 9.20 9.83
C GLY A 88 4.57 10.25 10.17
N PHE A 89 3.30 9.85 10.30
CA PHE A 89 2.19 10.76 10.67
C PHE A 89 1.60 10.50 12.07
N GLY A 90 2.06 9.46 12.76
CA GLY A 90 1.58 9.12 14.11
C GLY A 90 0.20 8.48 14.12
N VAL A 91 -0.50 8.57 15.26
CA VAL A 91 -1.87 8.03 15.40
C VAL A 91 -2.86 9.03 14.79
N GLY A 92 -3.37 8.73 13.60
CA GLY A 92 -4.35 9.58 12.92
C GLY A 92 -4.67 9.13 11.49
N TRP A 93 -5.66 9.78 10.89
CA TRP A 93 -6.03 9.61 9.49
C TRP A 93 -5.26 10.59 8.62
N VAL A 94 -4.74 10.11 7.50
CA VAL A 94 -4.11 10.93 6.47
C VAL A 94 -4.65 10.59 5.09
N PRO A 95 -4.71 11.55 4.14
CA PRO A 95 -5.11 11.25 2.77
C PRO A 95 -4.22 10.16 2.15
N ALA A 96 -4.82 9.25 1.39
CA ALA A 96 -4.10 8.14 0.75
C ALA A 96 -4.65 7.86 -0.64
N ILE A 97 -3.77 7.39 -1.51
CA ILE A 97 -4.07 6.94 -2.88
C ILE A 97 -4.04 5.41 -2.84
N SER A 98 -5.07 4.79 -3.40
CA SER A 98 -5.16 3.33 -3.55
C SER A 98 -4.26 2.88 -4.70
N PHE A 99 -3.52 1.81 -4.49
CA PHE A 99 -2.74 1.11 -5.49
C PHE A 99 -3.07 -0.37 -5.42
N ASN A 100 -3.42 -0.98 -6.55
CA ASN A 100 -3.81 -2.39 -6.59
C ASN A 100 -3.02 -3.17 -7.63
N GLY A 101 -2.76 -4.44 -7.32
CA GLY A 101 -2.19 -5.41 -8.25
C GLY A 101 -3.30 -6.20 -8.94
N ASP A 102 -3.03 -6.67 -10.15
CA ASP A 102 -3.93 -7.54 -10.92
C ASP A 102 -3.31 -8.94 -11.03
N ASP A 103 -3.40 -9.71 -9.94
CA ASP A 103 -2.96 -11.10 -9.90
C ASP A 103 -4.14 -12.02 -9.51
N PRO A 104 -4.42 -13.10 -10.27
CA PRO A 104 -5.54 -14.01 -9.96
C PRO A 104 -5.35 -14.82 -8.66
N ASP A 105 -4.13 -14.87 -8.14
CA ASP A 105 -3.73 -15.64 -6.96
C ASP A 105 -3.40 -14.73 -5.75
N ALA A 106 -3.59 -13.41 -5.86
CA ALA A 106 -3.37 -12.49 -4.74
C ALA A 106 -4.26 -11.24 -4.81
N PHE A 107 -4.83 -10.84 -3.67
CA PHE A 107 -5.35 -9.49 -3.49
C PHE A 107 -4.25 -8.59 -2.93
N GLN A 108 -3.68 -7.75 -3.80
CA GLN A 108 -2.62 -6.82 -3.44
C GLN A 108 -3.19 -5.41 -3.37
N ASN A 109 -3.10 -4.78 -2.20
CA ASN A 109 -3.60 -3.43 -1.97
C ASN A 109 -2.55 -2.58 -1.25
N ALA A 110 -2.30 -1.36 -1.72
CA ALA A 110 -1.45 -0.41 -1.02
C ALA A 110 -2.13 0.94 -0.85
N TYR A 111 -2.08 1.47 0.36
CA TYR A 111 -2.43 2.85 0.67
C TYR A 111 -1.16 3.71 0.73
N VAL A 112 -1.07 4.63 -0.23
CA VAL A 112 0.11 5.49 -0.38
C VAL A 112 -0.23 6.93 -0.02
N THR A 113 0.50 7.49 0.94
CA THR A 113 0.44 8.91 1.31
C THR A 113 1.74 9.59 0.87
N PRO A 114 1.71 10.40 -0.21
CA PRO A 114 2.86 11.18 -0.63
C PRO A 114 3.22 12.25 0.41
N ILE A 115 4.51 12.33 0.74
CA ILE A 115 5.08 13.27 1.69
C ILE A 115 5.88 14.32 0.91
N PRO A 116 5.32 15.53 0.66
CA PRO A 116 6.02 16.58 -0.04
C PRO A 116 7.21 17.10 0.78
N GLU A 117 8.31 17.41 0.10
CA GLU A 117 9.53 17.95 0.74
C GLU A 117 9.32 19.35 1.35
N THR A 118 8.34 20.09 0.83
CA THR A 118 7.98 21.41 1.33
C THR A 118 7.04 21.29 2.53
N LYS A 119 7.48 21.79 3.68
CA LYS A 119 6.63 21.92 4.87
C LYS A 119 5.65 23.08 4.65
N ARG A 120 4.37 22.76 4.49
CA ARG A 120 3.26 23.69 4.71
C ARG A 120 2.56 23.27 6.00
N GLU A 121 2.16 24.25 6.80
CA GLU A 121 1.41 23.99 8.04
C GLU A 121 0.04 23.37 7.78
N GLN A 122 -0.53 23.58 6.58
CA GLN A 122 -1.82 23.03 6.18
C GLN A 122 -1.79 22.62 4.71
N CYS A 123 -2.27 21.40 4.42
CA CYS A 123 -2.60 20.93 3.08
C CYS A 123 -4.12 20.99 2.95
N ASN A 124 -4.64 21.80 2.03
CA ASN A 124 -6.08 21.85 1.77
C ASN A 124 -6.47 20.85 0.67
N GLU A 125 -7.78 20.70 0.45
CA GLU A 125 -8.33 19.81 -0.58
C GLU A 125 -7.73 20.05 -1.98
N ARG A 126 -7.54 21.31 -2.36
CA ARG A 126 -6.96 21.64 -3.68
C ARG A 126 -5.51 21.20 -3.80
N ASP A 127 -4.72 21.37 -2.74
CA ASP A 127 -3.34 20.92 -2.69
C ASP A 127 -3.28 19.38 -2.76
N TRP A 128 -4.17 18.69 -2.03
CA TRP A 128 -4.32 17.24 -2.10
C TRP A 128 -4.66 16.76 -3.52
N GLN A 129 -5.70 17.32 -4.14
CA GLN A 129 -6.12 16.94 -5.49
C GLN A 129 -5.00 17.17 -6.52
N ARG A 130 -4.16 18.19 -6.33
CA ARG A 130 -3.00 18.42 -7.19
C ARG A 130 -1.93 17.32 -7.02
N VAL A 131 -1.63 16.93 -5.78
CA VAL A 131 -0.66 15.85 -5.51
C VAL A 131 -1.21 14.53 -6.03
N ARG A 132 -2.47 14.21 -5.72
CA ARG A 132 -3.19 13.03 -6.21
C ARG A 132 -3.15 12.94 -7.73
N GLY A 133 -3.52 14.02 -8.43
CA GLY A 133 -3.48 14.06 -9.89
C GLY A 133 -2.08 13.85 -10.47
N ALA A 134 -1.03 14.32 -9.79
CA ALA A 134 0.35 14.09 -10.23
C ALA A 134 0.79 12.63 -10.06
N VAL A 135 0.36 11.96 -8.99
CA VAL A 135 0.64 10.53 -8.78
C VAL A 135 -0.14 9.68 -9.79
N LEU A 136 -1.44 9.92 -9.95
CA LEU A 136 -2.26 9.21 -10.94
C LEU A 136 -1.74 9.35 -12.37
N ALA A 137 -1.21 10.52 -12.74
CA ALA A 137 -0.65 10.73 -14.07
C ALA A 137 0.64 9.92 -14.36
N ILE A 138 1.30 9.41 -13.31
CA ILE A 138 2.55 8.65 -13.43
C ILE A 138 2.30 7.14 -13.24
N TYR A 139 1.43 6.78 -12.30
CA TYR A 139 1.27 5.38 -11.87
C TYR A 139 -0.14 4.80 -12.12
N GLY A 140 -1.09 5.61 -12.60
CA GLY A 140 -2.44 5.15 -12.94
C GLY A 140 -2.62 4.83 -14.41
#